data_AF-A0A8S0QE74-F1
#
_entry.id   AF-A0A8S0QE74-F1
#
_cell.length_a   1.000
_cell.length_b   1.000
_cell.length_c   1.000
_cell.angle_alpha   90.00
_cell.angle_beta   90.00
_cell.angle_gamma   90.00
#
_symmetry.space_group_name_H-M   'P 1'
#
loop_
_entity.id
_entity.type
_entity.pdbx_description
1 polymer ?
#
loop_
_entity_poly.entity_id
_entity_poly.type
_entity_poly.pdbx_seq_one_letter_code
_entity_poly.pdbx_strand_id
1 'polypeptide(L)'
;MPGAPIVSLLPRHPGKYLKKGPAYVVGNCTYFAGKDFIDFGSMDWGKMMDKHGIEDLNRVLVFFDDHQNELKRLKQALKAGFKHLVFEDNNDPGTGDRYSFRKICDQFYIRGFLSFTS
;
A
#
# COMPACT_ATOMS: atom_id res chain seq x y z
N MET A 1 12.10 2.30 -0.34
CA MET A 1 12.36 3.69 -0.74
C MET A 1 12.50 4.55 0.50
N PRO A 2 13.72 4.91 0.92
CA PRO A 2 13.91 5.79 2.07
C PRO A 2 13.26 7.15 1.77
N GLY A 3 12.27 7.57 2.57
CA GLY A 3 11.68 8.91 2.51
C GLY A 3 10.39 9.08 1.68
N ALA A 4 9.92 8.06 0.96
CA ALA A 4 8.62 8.15 0.28
C ALA A 4 7.47 8.21 1.31
N PRO A 5 6.47 9.10 1.14
CA PRO A 5 5.27 9.10 1.98
C PRO A 5 4.52 7.77 1.83
N ILE A 6 4.11 7.18 2.95
CA ILE A 6 3.31 5.95 2.96
C ILE A 6 1.97 6.25 3.62
N VAL A 7 0.88 5.83 2.98
CA VAL A 7 -0.48 5.89 3.52
C VAL A 7 -1.02 4.47 3.59
N SER A 8 -1.54 4.08 4.76
CA SER A 8 -2.06 2.73 5.00
C SER A 8 -3.50 2.80 5.49
N LEU A 9 -4.39 2.13 4.74
CA LEU A 9 -5.82 2.03 5.06
C LEU A 9 -6.11 0.60 5.51
N LEU A 10 -6.24 0.40 6.82
CA LEU A 10 -6.39 -0.94 7.40
C LEU A 10 -7.45 -0.91 8.51
N PRO A 11 -8.44 -1.81 8.53
CA PRO A 11 -9.43 -1.83 9.62
C PRO A 11 -8.79 -1.93 11.01
N ARG A 12 -7.59 -2.54 11.10
CA ARG A 12 -6.85 -2.72 12.34
C ARG A 12 -5.38 -2.31 12.18
N HIS A 13 -4.91 -1.45 13.10
CA HIS A 13 -3.53 -0.98 13.10
C HIS A 13 -2.53 -2.15 13.31
N PRO A 14 -1.45 -2.25 12.52
CA PRO A 14 -0.53 -3.40 12.56
C PRO A 14 0.14 -3.59 13.92
N GLY A 15 0.40 -2.50 14.66
CA GLY A 15 0.92 -2.57 16.04
C GLY A 15 0.06 -3.39 17.02
N LYS A 16 -1.22 -3.65 16.71
CA LYS A 16 -2.07 -4.54 17.52
C LYS A 16 -1.72 -6.04 17.36
N TYR A 17 -0.89 -6.39 16.38
CA TYR A 17 -0.44 -7.76 16.13
C TYR A 17 0.94 -8.07 16.72
N LEU A 18 1.65 -7.09 17.31
CA LEU A 18 2.96 -7.30 17.94
C LEU A 18 2.97 -8.41 19.02
N LYS A 19 1.81 -8.70 19.63
CA LYS A 19 1.67 -9.80 20.60
C LYS A 19 1.47 -11.18 19.96
N LYS A 20 1.14 -11.24 18.67
CA LYS A 20 0.87 -12.48 17.91
C LYS A 20 2.04 -12.89 17.02
N GLY A 21 2.95 -11.97 16.74
CA GLY A 21 4.09 -12.20 15.85
C GLY A 21 4.72 -10.87 15.42
N PRO A 22 5.71 -10.92 14.51
CA PRO A 22 6.30 -9.72 13.93
C PRO A 22 5.21 -8.89 13.24
N ALA A 23 5.27 -7.57 13.41
CA ALA A 23 4.39 -6.63 12.72
C ALA A 23 5.21 -5.45 12.20
N TYR A 24 5.03 -5.13 10.91
CA TYR A 24 5.72 -4.02 10.28
C TYR A 24 4.98 -2.72 10.57
N VAL A 25 5.50 -1.97 11.54
CA VAL A 25 5.05 -0.61 11.84
C VAL A 25 6.11 0.35 11.35
N VAL A 26 5.73 1.24 10.44
CA VAL A 26 6.64 2.23 9.86
C VAL A 26 6.35 3.59 10.49
N GLY A 27 7.36 4.21 11.11
CA GLY A 27 7.19 5.45 11.87
C GLY A 27 6.73 6.65 11.04
N ASN A 28 7.06 6.72 9.75
CA ASN A 28 6.66 7.81 8.85
C ASN A 28 5.42 7.47 7.99
N CYS A 29 4.66 6.44 8.35
CA CYS A 29 3.43 6.06 7.66
C CYS A 29 2.21 6.75 8.28
N THR A 30 1.32 7.28 7.44
CA THR A 30 0.00 7.76 7.86
C THR A 30 -0.97 6.58 7.89
N TYR A 31 -1.41 6.18 9.08
CA TYR A 31 -2.36 5.08 9.26
C TYR A 31 -3.79 5.58 9.45
N PHE A 32 -4.71 5.07 8.63
CA PHE A 32 -6.15 5.16 8.83
C PHE A 32 -6.65 3.80 9.30
N ALA A 33 -6.86 3.65 10.62
CA ALA A 33 -7.19 2.37 11.22
C ALA A 33 -8.06 2.48 12.48
N GLY A 34 -8.77 1.39 12.80
CA GLY A 34 -9.67 1.35 13.94
C GLY A 34 -10.79 2.38 13.83
N LYS A 35 -10.88 3.30 14.80
CA LYS A 35 -11.89 4.37 14.81
C LYS A 35 -11.70 5.38 13.68
N ASP A 36 -10.46 5.53 13.20
CA ASP A 36 -10.07 6.48 12.16
C ASP A 36 -9.97 5.78 10.79
N PHE A 37 -10.47 4.53 10.69
CA PHE A 37 -10.49 3.79 9.43
C PHE A 37 -11.41 4.45 8.41
N ILE A 38 -10.90 4.62 7.19
CA ILE A 38 -11.64 5.11 6.03
C ILE A 38 -11.41 4.11 4.89
N ASP A 39 -12.49 3.62 4.28
CA ASP A 39 -12.39 2.76 3.11
C ASP A 39 -11.78 3.52 1.92
N PHE A 40 -10.97 2.83 1.10
CA PHE A 40 -10.34 3.40 -0.09
C PHE A 40 -11.31 4.19 -0.98
N GLY A 41 -12.53 3.67 -1.18
CA GLY A 41 -13.53 4.31 -2.04
C GLY A 41 -14.21 5.53 -1.43
N SER A 42 -14.04 5.76 -0.13
CA SER A 42 -14.61 6.91 0.61
C SER A 42 -13.56 7.98 0.93
N MET A 43 -12.29 7.73 0.62
CA MET A 43 -11.20 8.67 0.85
C MET A 43 -11.30 9.86 -0.10
N ASP A 44 -11.09 11.07 0.44
CA ASP A 44 -10.89 12.29 -0.36
C ASP A 44 -9.43 12.32 -0.85
N TRP A 45 -9.19 11.64 -1.98
CA TRP A 45 -7.84 11.51 -2.54
C TRP A 45 -7.22 12.84 -2.93
N GLY A 46 -8.00 13.83 -3.36
CA GLY A 46 -7.48 15.17 -3.69
C GLY A 46 -6.82 15.82 -2.46
N LYS A 47 -7.58 15.94 -1.37
CA LYS A 47 -7.02 16.48 -0.10
C LYS A 47 -5.87 15.65 0.45
N MET A 48 -5.92 14.32 0.27
CA MET A 48 -4.87 13.42 0.75
C MET A 48 -3.56 13.62 -0.02
N MET A 49 -3.63 13.80 -1.33
CA MET A 49 -2.46 14.06 -2.17
C MET A 49 -1.89 15.46 -1.91
N ASP A 50 -2.75 16.48 -1.79
CA ASP A 50 -2.35 17.85 -1.44
C ASP A 50 -1.60 17.89 -0.11
N LYS A 51 -2.10 17.18 0.91
CA LYS A 51 -1.44 17.07 2.23
C LYS A 51 -0.01 16.52 2.14
N HIS A 52 0.27 15.67 1.17
CA HIS A 52 1.60 15.09 0.94
C HIS A 52 2.40 15.79 -0.17
N GLY A 53 1.88 16.88 -0.75
CA GLY A 53 2.53 17.59 -1.85
C GLY A 53 2.67 16.75 -3.13
N ILE A 54 1.73 15.83 -3.38
CA ILE A 54 1.75 14.95 -4.55
C ILE A 54 0.86 15.56 -5.62
N GLU A 55 1.48 16.15 -6.66
CA GLU A 55 0.76 16.76 -7.78
C GLU A 55 0.52 15.77 -8.94
N ASP A 56 1.38 14.75 -9.07
CA ASP A 56 1.32 13.77 -10.15
C ASP A 56 0.97 12.37 -9.64
N LEU A 57 -0.26 11.92 -9.93
CA LEU A 57 -0.77 10.60 -9.55
C LEU A 57 -0.05 9.44 -10.26
N ASN A 58 0.64 9.69 -11.38
CA ASN A 58 1.46 8.66 -12.04
C ASN A 58 2.67 8.25 -11.19
N ARG A 59 3.00 9.02 -10.15
CA ARG A 59 4.07 8.68 -9.19
C ARG A 59 3.57 7.86 -8.02
N VAL A 60 2.28 7.57 -7.96
CA VAL A 60 1.64 6.84 -6.87
C VAL A 60 1.41 5.39 -7.28
N LEU A 61 1.82 4.48 -6.40
CA LEU A 61 1.59 3.04 -6.50
C LEU A 61 0.61 2.61 -5.40
N VAL A 62 -0.47 1.96 -5.79
CA VAL A 62 -1.51 1.46 -4.87
C VAL A 62 -1.39 -0.05 -4.73
N PHE A 63 -1.32 -0.52 -3.49
CA PHE A 63 -1.38 -1.95 -3.15
C PHE A 63 -2.76 -2.28 -2.60
N PHE A 64 -3.39 -3.30 -3.16
CA PHE A 64 -4.60 -3.92 -2.64
C PHE A 64 -4.29 -5.36 -2.21
N ASP A 65 -4.92 -5.74 -1.11
CA ASP A 65 -5.00 -7.14 -0.67
C ASP A 65 -5.88 -7.92 -1.67
N ASP A 66 -5.39 -9.07 -2.14
CA ASP A 66 -6.05 -9.89 -3.17
C ASP A 66 -7.32 -10.60 -2.66
N HIS A 67 -7.55 -10.62 -1.34
CA HIS A 67 -8.82 -11.05 -0.76
C HIS A 67 -9.94 -10.00 -0.90
N GLN A 68 -9.63 -8.80 -1.41
CA GLN A 68 -10.64 -7.80 -1.74
C GLN A 68 -11.26 -8.07 -3.11
N ASN A 69 -12.47 -7.56 -3.34
CA ASN A 69 -13.07 -7.59 -4.67
C ASN A 69 -12.27 -6.70 -5.64
N GLU A 70 -11.41 -7.33 -6.45
CA GLU A 70 -10.49 -6.65 -7.35
C GLU A 70 -11.21 -5.74 -8.34
N LEU A 71 -12.31 -6.19 -8.93
CA LEU A 71 -13.09 -5.40 -9.89
C LEU A 71 -13.63 -4.11 -9.26
N LYS A 72 -14.11 -4.19 -8.02
CA LYS A 72 -14.58 -3.01 -7.26
C LYS A 72 -13.41 -2.06 -6.98
N ARG A 73 -12.27 -2.58 -6.52
CA ARG A 73 -11.08 -1.77 -6.20
C ARG A 73 -10.45 -1.12 -7.42
N LEU A 74 -10.37 -1.85 -8.54
CA LEU A 74 -9.96 -1.32 -9.83
C LEU A 74 -10.82 -0.12 -10.25
N LYS A 75 -12.16 -0.26 -10.22
CA LYS A 75 -13.07 0.84 -10.56
C LYS A 75 -12.90 2.05 -9.63
N GLN A 76 -12.72 1.82 -8.33
CA GLN A 76 -12.47 2.90 -7.37
C GLN A 76 -11.15 3.62 -7.64
N ALA A 77 -10.08 2.87 -7.92
CA ALA A 77 -8.76 3.44 -8.17
C ALA A 77 -8.72 4.23 -9.49
N LEU A 78 -9.33 3.70 -10.55
CA LEU A 78 -9.48 4.41 -11.82
C LEU A 78 -10.31 5.70 -11.66
N LYS A 79 -11.40 5.65 -10.89
CA LYS A 79 -12.21 6.84 -10.58
C LYS A 79 -11.40 7.90 -9.80
N ALA A 80 -10.47 7.46 -8.95
CA ALA A 80 -9.57 8.34 -8.20
C ALA A 80 -8.34 8.81 -9.02
N GLY A 81 -8.16 8.33 -10.26
CA GLY A 81 -7.08 8.74 -11.15
C GLY A 81 -5.77 7.96 -11.01
N PHE A 82 -5.74 6.88 -10.22
CA PHE A 82 -4.55 6.04 -10.07
C PHE A 82 -4.38 5.07 -11.25
N LYS A 83 -3.12 4.85 -11.65
CA LYS A 83 -2.78 3.96 -12.78
C LYS A 83 -1.93 2.75 -12.39
N HIS A 84 -1.08 2.88 -11.38
CA HIS A 84 -0.19 1.81 -10.95
C HIS A 84 -0.81 1.08 -9.76
N LEU A 85 -1.32 -0.12 -10.03
CA LEU A 85 -2.05 -0.95 -9.06
C LEU A 85 -1.37 -2.31 -8.96
N VAL A 86 -1.26 -2.83 -7.74
CA VAL A 86 -0.81 -4.20 -7.45
C VAL A 86 -1.86 -4.86 -6.56
N PHE A 87 -2.29 -6.06 -6.93
CA PHE A 87 -3.16 -6.93 -6.12
C PHE A 87 -2.32 -8.10 -5.63
N GLU A 88 -2.17 -8.24 -4.31
CA GLU A 88 -1.29 -9.27 -3.75
C GLU A 88 -1.59 -9.58 -2.29
N ASP A 89 -1.39 -10.83 -1.88
CA ASP A 89 -1.62 -11.36 -0.52
C ASP A 89 -0.60 -10.85 0.52
N ASN A 90 0.49 -10.23 0.08
CA ASN A 90 1.55 -9.65 0.90
C ASN A 90 2.16 -10.64 1.92
N ASN A 91 2.32 -11.88 1.46
CA ASN A 91 2.94 -12.95 2.26
C ASN A 91 4.37 -12.58 2.70
N ASP A 92 4.69 -12.93 3.95
CA ASP A 92 6.02 -12.72 4.52
C ASP A 92 7.10 -13.47 3.72
N PRO A 93 8.34 -12.94 3.68
CA PRO A 93 9.46 -13.68 3.10
C PRO A 93 9.58 -15.09 3.70
N GLY A 94 9.72 -16.10 2.84
CA GLY A 94 9.77 -17.51 3.25
C GLY A 94 8.41 -18.21 3.38
N THR A 95 7.30 -17.50 3.18
CA THR A 95 5.93 -18.06 3.19
C THR A 95 5.25 -17.93 1.83
N GLY A 96 4.19 -18.70 1.55
CA GLY A 96 3.47 -18.66 0.27
C GLY A 96 4.22 -19.31 -0.90
N ASP A 97 3.48 -19.67 -1.95
CA ASP A 97 3.95 -20.43 -3.12
C ASP A 97 4.41 -19.54 -4.31
N ARG A 98 4.18 -18.23 -4.23
CA ARG A 98 4.49 -17.26 -5.31
C ARG A 98 5.58 -16.27 -4.92
N TYR A 99 6.33 -15.78 -5.90
CA TYR A 99 7.19 -14.61 -5.73
C TYR A 99 6.32 -13.35 -5.66
N SER A 100 6.29 -12.71 -4.49
CA SER A 100 5.53 -11.49 -4.24
C SER A 100 6.39 -10.24 -4.37
N PHE A 101 5.74 -9.08 -4.59
CA PHE A 101 6.42 -7.79 -4.56
C PHE A 101 7.11 -7.55 -3.22
N ARG A 102 6.47 -8.00 -2.13
CA ARG A 102 7.05 -7.98 -0.79
C ARG A 102 8.37 -8.75 -0.71
N LYS A 103 8.39 -9.99 -1.22
CA LYS A 103 9.60 -10.82 -1.26
C LYS A 103 10.73 -10.13 -2.02
N ILE A 104 10.44 -9.48 -3.16
CA ILE A 104 11.45 -8.78 -3.97
C ILE A 104 12.03 -7.59 -3.20
N CYS A 105 11.19 -6.81 -2.51
CA CYS A 105 11.62 -5.62 -1.79
C CYS A 105 12.39 -5.91 -0.48
N ASP A 106 12.17 -7.08 0.13
CA ASP A 106 12.86 -7.49 1.35
C ASP A 106 14.23 -8.14 1.09
N GLN A 107 14.61 -8.41 -0.16
CA GLN A 107 15.91 -9.03 -0.47
C GLN A 107 17.02 -7.97 -0.45
N PHE A 108 17.85 -8.01 0.59
CA PHE A 108 18.98 -7.08 0.78
C PHE A 108 20.01 -7.09 -0.38
N TYR A 109 20.09 -8.18 -1.14
CA TYR A 109 21.03 -8.36 -2.25
C TYR A 109 20.43 -8.03 -3.63
N ILE A 110 19.12 -7.87 -3.76
CA ILE A 110 18.49 -7.41 -5.01
C ILE A 110 18.34 -5.89 -4.95
N ARG A 111 19.21 -5.17 -5.69
CA ARG A 111 19.08 -3.72 -5.91
C ARG A 111 18.37 -3.46 -7.23
N GLY A 112 17.06 -3.68 -7.26
CA GLY A 112 16.21 -3.32 -8.40
C GLY A 112 15.73 -1.87 -8.31
N PHE A 113 15.79 -1.14 -9.43
CA PHE A 113 15.08 0.14 -9.56
C PHE A 113 13.76 -0.10 -10.28
N LEU A 114 12.65 0.16 -9.60
CA LEU A 114 11.34 0.24 -10.24
C LEU A 114 11.22 1.59 -10.96
N SER A 115 11.23 1.54 -12.28
CA SER A 115 10.92 2.68 -13.15
C SER A 115 9.55 2.44 -13.77
N PHE A 116 8.61 3.35 -13.56
CA PHE A 116 7.34 3.37 -14.27
C PHE A 116 7.51 4.35 -15.44
N THR A 117 7.52 3.85 -16.66
CA THR A 117 7.51 4.69 -17.87
C THR A 117 6.08 5.12 -18.18
N SER A 118 5.88 6.43 -18.35
CA SER A 118 4.62 7.06 -18.72
C SER A 118 4.16 6.72 -20.13
#